data_AF-A0A962FCG1-F1
#
_entry.id   AF-A0A962FCG1-F1
#
_cell.length_a   1.000
_cell.length_b   1.000
_cell.length_c   1.000
_cell.angle_alpha   90.00
_cell.angle_beta   90.00
_cell.angle_gamma   90.00
#
_symmetry.space_group_name_H-M   'P 1'
#
loop_
_entity.id
_entity.type
_entity.pdbx_description
1 polymer ?
#
loop_
_entity_poly.entity_id
_entity_poly.type
_entity_poly.pdbx_seq_one_letter_code
_entity_poly.pdbx_strand_id
1 'polypeptide(L)'
;VRPWQHVLEPLAGYLTLAQALYASGPEFAQGWNFGPDAQDARPVGYIVEKMAGLWGDGATWTLDARAQPHEAHLLTLDSGKAHEKLGWRGVWTLDAALERIVAWHKAHLAGADMRARTLGDIDAYMQRVAGGGR
;
A
#
# COMPACT_ATOMS: atom_id res chain seq x y z
N VAL A 1 14.01 -7.33 2.89
CA VAL A 1 12.64 -7.18 3.49
C VAL A 1 12.24 -5.72 3.35
N ARG A 2 10.99 -5.43 2.97
CA ARG A 2 10.51 -4.05 2.75
C ARG A 2 9.10 -3.84 3.31
N PRO A 3 8.77 -2.61 3.74
CA PRO A 3 7.43 -2.22 4.18
C PRO A 3 6.54 -1.89 2.96
N TRP A 4 6.02 -2.92 2.31
CA TRP A 4 5.16 -2.76 1.13
C TRP A 4 3.78 -2.19 1.51
N GLN A 5 3.29 -1.23 0.75
CA GLN A 5 1.95 -0.67 0.91
C GLN A 5 1.32 -0.36 -0.45
N HIS A 6 -0.01 -0.40 -0.53
CA HIS A 6 -0.71 0.04 -1.73
C HIS A 6 -0.59 1.55 -1.92
N VAL A 7 -0.60 2.05 -3.17
CA VAL A 7 -0.44 3.48 -3.46
C VAL A 7 -1.49 4.38 -2.79
N LEU A 8 -2.69 3.87 -2.58
CA LEU A 8 -3.78 4.60 -1.94
C LEU A 8 -3.56 4.82 -0.43
N GLU A 9 -2.74 4.00 0.22
CA GLU A 9 -2.43 4.11 1.66
C GLU A 9 -1.80 5.48 2.00
N PRO A 10 -0.62 5.85 1.44
CA PRO A 10 -0.02 7.15 1.72
C PRO A 10 -0.80 8.32 1.10
N LEU A 11 -1.46 8.12 -0.05
CA LEU A 11 -2.28 9.19 -0.66
C LEU A 11 -3.45 9.60 0.23
N ALA A 12 -4.08 8.64 0.91
CA ALA A 12 -5.09 8.95 1.91
C ALA A 12 -4.50 9.78 3.06
N GLY A 13 -3.28 9.44 3.51
CA GLY A 13 -2.56 10.22 4.51
C GLY A 13 -2.27 11.65 4.07
N TYR A 14 -1.87 11.83 2.81
CA TYR A 14 -1.63 13.15 2.23
C TYR A 14 -2.91 14.00 2.17
N LEU A 15 -4.04 13.41 1.78
CA LEU A 15 -5.33 14.09 1.74
C LEU A 15 -5.82 14.46 3.14
N THR A 16 -5.69 13.56 4.11
CA THR A 16 -6.01 13.84 5.52
C THR A 16 -5.14 14.97 6.08
N LEU A 17 -3.83 14.96 5.78
CA LEU A 17 -2.92 16.04 6.19
C LEU A 17 -3.28 17.36 5.51
N ALA A 18 -3.60 17.35 4.22
CA ALA A 18 -4.02 18.55 3.50
C ALA A 18 -5.30 19.16 4.10
N GLN A 19 -6.27 18.32 4.47
CA GLN A 19 -7.48 18.75 5.16
C GLN A 19 -7.16 19.37 6.54
N ALA A 20 -6.28 18.73 7.32
CA ALA A 20 -5.88 19.23 8.64
C ALA A 20 -5.10 20.54 8.56
N LEU A 21 -4.19 20.67 7.58
CA LEU A 21 -3.48 21.92 7.29
C LEU A 21 -4.44 23.04 6.89
N TYR A 22 -5.46 22.73 6.10
CA TYR A 22 -6.47 23.71 5.70
C TYR A 22 -7.34 24.17 6.87
N ALA A 23 -7.78 23.24 7.72
CA ALA A 23 -8.70 23.53 8.82
C ALA A 23 -8.03 24.10 10.08
N SER A 24 -6.84 23.61 10.42
CA SER A 24 -6.15 23.90 11.69
C SER A 24 -4.76 24.52 11.51
N GLY A 25 -4.28 24.67 10.28
CA GLY A 25 -3.15 25.53 9.96
C GLY A 25 -1.81 25.05 10.54
N PRO A 26 -1.00 25.96 11.14
CA PRO A 26 0.38 25.70 11.53
C PRO A 26 0.62 24.49 12.45
N GLU A 27 -0.40 24.04 13.20
CA GLU A 27 -0.29 22.86 14.07
C GLU A 27 0.18 21.62 13.28
N PHE A 28 -0.24 21.49 12.02
CA PHE A 28 0.07 20.35 11.16
C PHE A 28 1.25 20.59 10.21
N ALA A 29 1.85 21.79 10.20
CA ALA A 29 2.92 22.21 9.28
C ALA A 29 4.30 21.65 9.69
N GLN A 30 4.44 20.32 9.63
CA GLN A 30 5.59 19.58 10.12
C GLN A 30 5.90 18.38 9.20
N GLY A 31 6.95 17.60 9.50
CA GLY A 31 7.21 16.33 8.83
C GLY A 31 6.24 15.22 9.27
N TRP A 32 5.85 14.36 8.33
CA TRP A 32 4.92 13.24 8.52
C TRP A 32 5.39 12.00 7.77
N ASN A 33 5.30 10.84 8.43
CA ASN A 33 5.55 9.54 7.83
C ASN A 33 4.23 8.82 7.59
N PHE A 34 4.12 8.18 6.42
CA PHE A 34 2.99 7.35 6.04
C PHE A 34 3.53 6.04 5.46
N GLY A 35 3.52 5.00 6.29
CA GLY A 35 4.00 3.68 5.96
C GLY A 35 3.17 2.60 6.64
N PRO A 36 3.24 1.35 6.17
CA PRO A 36 2.55 0.23 6.80
C PRO A 36 3.20 -0.09 8.15
N ASP A 37 2.48 -0.85 8.97
CA ASP A 37 3.04 -1.31 10.24
C ASP A 37 4.27 -2.19 9.99
N ALA A 38 5.29 -2.09 10.84
CA ALA A 38 6.54 -2.83 10.68
C ALA A 38 6.32 -4.36 10.63
N GLN A 39 5.24 -4.85 11.27
CA GLN A 39 4.83 -6.26 11.25
C GLN A 39 4.36 -6.75 9.87
N ASP A 40 3.97 -5.85 8.98
CA ASP A 40 3.53 -6.16 7.62
C ASP A 40 4.69 -6.15 6.61
N ALA A 41 5.91 -5.89 7.07
CA ALA A 41 7.08 -5.98 6.22
C ALA A 41 7.29 -7.43 5.75
N ARG A 42 7.51 -7.61 4.45
CA ARG A 42 7.71 -8.93 3.82
C ARG A 42 8.92 -8.95 2.89
N PRO A 43 9.59 -10.10 2.73
CA PRO A 43 10.66 -10.27 1.74
C PRO A 43 10.08 -10.28 0.32
N VAL A 44 10.93 -9.98 -0.68
CA VAL A 44 10.55 -10.05 -2.10
C VAL A 44 10.05 -11.45 -2.48
N GLY A 45 10.66 -12.50 -1.94
CA GLY A 45 10.24 -13.90 -2.16
C GLY A 45 8.76 -14.14 -1.86
N TYR A 46 8.27 -13.61 -0.74
CA TYR A 46 6.85 -13.70 -0.36
C TYR A 46 5.95 -12.98 -1.38
N ILE A 47 6.37 -11.79 -1.85
CA ILE A 47 5.62 -11.02 -2.84
C ILE A 47 5.49 -11.79 -4.16
N VAL A 48 6.62 -12.27 -4.71
CA VAL A 48 6.62 -12.96 -6.00
C VAL A 48 5.87 -14.29 -5.93
N GLU A 49 5.97 -15.02 -4.83
CA GLU A 49 5.22 -16.25 -4.61
C GLU A 49 3.72 -16.00 -4.55
N LYS A 50 3.28 -15.02 -3.74
CA LYS A 50 1.87 -14.64 -3.61
C LYS A 50 1.31 -14.14 -4.94
N MET A 51 2.04 -13.28 -5.65
CA MET A 51 1.61 -12.75 -6.95
C MET A 51 1.53 -13.85 -8.01
N ALA A 52 2.47 -14.80 -8.05
CA ALA A 52 2.41 -15.94 -8.97
C ALA A 52 1.16 -16.79 -8.72
N GLY A 53 0.84 -17.07 -7.44
CA GLY A 53 -0.38 -17.79 -7.07
C GLY A 53 -1.67 -17.05 -7.46
N LEU A 54 -1.73 -15.73 -7.21
CA LEU A 54 -2.86 -14.88 -7.61
C LEU A 54 -2.98 -14.75 -9.13
N TRP A 55 -1.86 -14.72 -9.84
CA TRP A 55 -1.85 -14.65 -11.30
C TRP A 55 -2.39 -15.94 -11.91
N GLY A 56 -2.03 -17.11 -11.36
CA GLY A 56 -2.42 -18.38 -11.95
C GLY A 56 -1.76 -18.58 -13.32
N ASP A 57 -2.42 -19.31 -14.22
CA ASP A 57 -1.97 -19.53 -15.61
C ASP A 57 -0.53 -20.04 -15.76
N GLY A 58 -0.05 -20.79 -14.76
CA GLY A 58 1.31 -21.33 -14.74
C GLY A 58 2.39 -20.27 -14.51
N ALA A 59 2.06 -19.09 -13.99
CA ALA A 59 3.06 -18.11 -13.59
C ALA A 59 4.02 -18.71 -12.55
N THR A 60 5.31 -18.62 -12.83
CA THR A 60 6.38 -19.14 -11.97
C THR A 60 7.48 -18.11 -11.79
N TRP A 61 8.30 -18.32 -10.77
CA TRP A 61 9.47 -17.52 -10.49
C TRP A 61 10.65 -18.43 -10.15
N THR A 62 11.85 -17.93 -10.35
CA THR A 62 13.10 -18.63 -10.00
C THR A 62 14.04 -17.65 -9.32
N LEU A 63 14.67 -18.10 -8.23
CA LEU A 63 15.71 -17.31 -7.57
C LEU A 63 16.98 -17.32 -8.41
N ASP A 64 17.53 -16.14 -8.73
CA ASP A 64 18.88 -16.06 -9.29
C ASP A 64 19.90 -16.43 -8.21
N ALA A 65 20.78 -17.38 -8.51
CA ALA A 65 21.76 -17.92 -7.56
C ALA A 65 22.99 -17.02 -7.35
N ARG A 66 23.06 -15.89 -8.06
CA ARG A 66 24.17 -14.93 -7.92
C ARG A 66 24.12 -14.25 -6.55
N ALA A 67 25.30 -14.05 -5.96
CA ALA A 67 25.44 -13.26 -4.74
C ALA A 67 24.96 -11.82 -4.99
N GLN A 68 23.84 -11.47 -4.39
CA GLN A 68 23.32 -10.11 -4.37
C GLN A 68 23.97 -9.36 -3.19
N PRO A 69 24.31 -8.07 -3.34
CA PRO A 69 24.82 -7.28 -2.22
C PRO A 69 23.82 -7.34 -1.05
N HIS A 70 24.32 -7.43 0.18
CA HIS A 70 23.48 -7.35 1.36
C HIS A 70 22.72 -6.02 1.34
N GLU A 71 21.40 -6.08 1.15
CA GLU A 71 20.54 -4.89 1.29
C GLU A 71 20.72 -4.31 2.69
N ALA A 72 20.82 -2.99 2.77
CA ALA A 72 20.88 -2.24 4.01
C ALA A 72 19.78 -2.70 5.00
N HIS A 73 20.08 -2.61 6.30
CA HIS A 73 19.18 -2.91 7.40
C HIS A 73 17.77 -2.36 7.13
N LEU A 74 16.75 -3.15 7.45
CA LEU A 74 15.34 -2.84 7.25
C LEU A 74 15.01 -1.40 7.71
N LEU A 75 14.89 -0.47 6.76
CA LEU A 75 14.45 0.89 7.04
C LEU A 75 12.92 0.87 7.15
N THR A 76 12.42 1.01 8.38
CA THR A 76 11.00 1.21 8.67
C THR A 76 10.78 2.66 9.05
N LEU A 77 9.61 3.19 8.70
CA LEU A 77 9.17 4.50 9.15
C LEU A 77 8.21 4.32 10.31
N ASP A 78 8.44 5.04 11.40
CA ASP A 78 7.45 5.15 12.46
C ASP A 78 6.34 6.13 12.02
N SER A 79 5.14 5.57 11.79
CA SER A 79 3.93 6.32 11.42
C SER A 79 3.04 6.63 12.63
N GLY A 80 3.50 6.38 13.86
CA GLY A 80 2.75 6.61 15.10
C GLY A 80 2.22 8.04 15.22
N LYS A 81 3.01 9.05 14.79
CA LYS A 81 2.55 10.44 14.74
C LYS A 81 1.31 10.62 13.85
N ALA A 82 1.29 10.01 12.66
CA ALA A 82 0.13 10.08 11.76
C ALA A 82 -1.08 9.36 12.37
N HIS A 83 -0.87 8.23 13.06
CA HIS A 83 -1.92 7.51 13.75
C HIS A 83 -2.56 8.35 14.86
N GLU A 84 -1.75 8.98 15.72
CA GLU A 84 -2.22 9.70 16.89
C GLU A 84 -2.82 11.08 16.55
N LYS A 85 -2.23 11.80 15.60
CA LYS A 85 -2.58 13.21 15.34
C LYS A 85 -3.50 13.40 14.15
N LEU A 86 -3.47 12.50 13.16
CA LEU A 86 -4.33 12.58 11.97
C LEU A 86 -5.42 11.50 11.97
N GLY A 87 -5.37 10.53 12.90
CA GLY A 87 -6.23 9.35 12.85
C GLY A 87 -6.02 8.49 11.60
N TRP A 88 -4.94 8.73 10.83
CA TRP A 88 -4.62 7.97 9.63
C TRP A 88 -4.10 6.60 10.03
N ARG A 89 -4.60 5.54 9.41
CA ARG A 89 -4.07 4.17 9.49
C ARG A 89 -4.29 3.47 8.17
N GLY A 90 -3.38 2.58 7.80
CA GLY A 90 -3.56 1.78 6.58
C GLY A 90 -4.75 0.83 6.68
N VAL A 91 -5.51 0.67 5.60
CA VAL A 91 -6.78 -0.10 5.61
C VAL A 91 -6.75 -1.39 4.81
N TRP A 92 -5.83 -1.52 3.86
CA TRP A 92 -5.58 -2.76 3.15
C TRP A 92 -4.33 -3.43 3.69
N THR A 93 -4.48 -4.71 4.00
CA THR A 93 -3.34 -5.58 4.24
C THR A 93 -2.54 -5.75 2.96
N LEU A 94 -1.28 -6.15 3.10
CA LEU A 94 -0.44 -6.47 1.95
C LEU A 94 -1.10 -7.49 1.01
N ASP A 95 -1.75 -8.52 1.56
CA ASP A 95 -2.46 -9.52 0.75
C ASP A 95 -3.59 -8.90 -0.08
N ALA A 96 -4.41 -8.04 0.51
CA ALA A 96 -5.46 -7.33 -0.21
C ALA A 96 -4.88 -6.39 -1.28
N ALA A 97 -3.75 -5.74 -0.99
CA ALA A 97 -3.04 -4.91 -1.97
C ALA A 97 -2.55 -5.74 -3.16
N LEU A 98 -1.97 -6.92 -2.93
CA LEU A 98 -1.49 -7.80 -4.00
C LEU A 98 -2.62 -8.37 -4.86
N GLU A 99 -3.74 -8.77 -4.26
CA GLU A 99 -4.95 -9.18 -4.98
C GLU A 99 -5.44 -8.09 -5.93
N ARG A 100 -5.48 -6.85 -5.44
CA ARG A 100 -5.88 -5.69 -6.23
C ARG A 100 -4.92 -5.38 -7.36
N ILE A 101 -3.61 -5.43 -7.10
CA ILE A 101 -2.57 -5.24 -8.13
C ILE A 101 -2.73 -6.26 -9.25
N VAL A 102 -2.86 -7.54 -8.92
CA VAL A 102 -3.03 -8.61 -9.92
C VAL A 102 -4.32 -8.43 -10.71
N ALA A 103 -5.43 -8.19 -10.03
CA ALA A 103 -6.71 -7.97 -10.68
C ALA A 103 -6.71 -6.73 -11.59
N TRP A 104 -6.01 -5.66 -11.21
CA TRP A 104 -5.91 -4.42 -11.99
C TRP A 104 -5.11 -4.68 -13.28
N HIS A 105 -3.98 -5.39 -13.18
CA HIS A 105 -3.16 -5.74 -14.33
C HIS A 105 -3.86 -6.69 -15.29
N LYS A 106 -4.58 -7.70 -14.78
CA LYS A 106 -5.39 -8.59 -15.63
C LYS A 106 -6.47 -7.84 -16.39
N ALA A 107 -7.17 -6.91 -15.73
CA ALA A 107 -8.17 -6.07 -16.40
C ALA A 107 -7.54 -5.20 -17.51
N HIS A 108 -6.34 -4.65 -17.27
CA HIS A 108 -5.61 -3.88 -18.26
C HIS A 108 -5.25 -4.74 -19.49
N LEU A 109 -4.68 -5.92 -19.28
CA LEU A 109 -4.33 -6.84 -20.37
C LEU A 109 -5.55 -7.33 -21.16
N ALA A 110 -6.71 -7.43 -20.51
CA ALA A 110 -7.97 -7.78 -21.16
C ALA A 110 -8.63 -6.61 -21.93
N GLY A 111 -8.01 -5.41 -21.94
CA GLY A 111 -8.55 -4.24 -22.62
C GLY A 111 -9.78 -3.62 -21.93
N ALA A 112 -9.92 -3.80 -20.62
CA ALA A 112 -11.01 -3.21 -19.86
C ALA A 112 -10.92 -1.67 -19.79
N ASP A 113 -12.03 -1.02 -19.43
CA ASP A 113 -12.03 0.40 -19.07
C ASP A 113 -11.27 0.61 -17.76
N MET A 114 -10.00 0.99 -17.89
CA MET A 114 -9.12 1.19 -16.74
C MET A 114 -9.45 2.43 -15.93
N ARG A 115 -10.17 3.41 -16.50
CA ARG A 115 -10.67 4.55 -15.73
C ARG A 115 -11.77 4.08 -14.79
N ALA A 116 -12.77 3.37 -15.30
CA ALA A 116 -13.83 2.79 -14.47
C ALA A 116 -13.26 1.84 -13.40
N ARG A 117 -12.29 0.99 -13.77
CA ARG A 117 -11.62 0.09 -12.83
C ARG A 117 -10.89 0.84 -11.72
N THR A 118 -10.09 1.83 -12.07
CA THR A 118 -9.30 2.60 -11.10
C THR A 118 -10.19 3.41 -10.17
N LEU A 119 -11.28 3.99 -10.69
CA LEU A 119 -12.28 4.67 -9.85
C LEU A 119 -12.95 3.69 -8.88
N GLY A 120 -13.30 2.48 -9.33
CA GLY A 120 -13.85 1.45 -8.45
C GLY A 120 -12.87 1.02 -7.34
N ASP A 121 -11.57 0.98 -7.63
CA ASP A 121 -10.55 0.71 -6.62
C ASP A 121 -10.44 1.84 -5.59
N ILE A 122 -10.56 3.10 -6.01
CA ILE A 122 -10.63 4.28 -5.12
C ILE A 122 -11.88 4.21 -4.24
N ASP A 123 -13.06 3.93 -4.81
CA ASP A 123 -14.31 3.86 -4.05
C ASP A 123 -14.27 2.76 -2.98
N ALA A 124 -13.79 1.57 -3.36
CA ALA A 124 -13.63 0.46 -2.43
C ALA A 124 -12.57 0.74 -1.34
N TYR A 125 -11.56 1.57 -1.63
CA TYR A 125 -10.63 2.05 -0.62
C TYR A 125 -11.33 2.99 0.38
N MET A 126 -12.06 3.98 -0.15
CA MET A 126 -12.79 4.96 0.66
C MET A 126 -13.84 4.32 1.57
N GLN A 127 -14.52 3.26 1.10
CA GLN A 127 -15.44 2.48 1.93
C GLN A 127 -14.74 1.82 3.14
N ARG A 128 -13.50 1.35 2.96
CA ARG A 128 -12.71 0.73 4.04
C ARG A 128 -12.22 1.78 5.04
N VAL A 129 -11.81 2.95 4.55
CA VAL A 129 -11.49 4.11 5.41
C VAL A 129 -12.70 4.53 6.25
N ALA A 130 -13.88 4.65 5.65
CA ALA A 130 -15.11 5.01 6.36
C ALA A 130 -15.56 3.93 7.36
N GLY A 131 -15.35 2.65 7.03
CA GLY A 131 -15.74 1.51 7.88
C GLY A 131 -14.75 1.19 9.01
N GLY A 132 -13.50 1.62 8.91
CA GLY A 132 -12.45 1.40 9.92
C GLY A 132 -12.43 2.41 11.06
N GLY A 133 -13.28 3.44 11.01
CA GLY A 133 -13.36 4.50 12.03
C GLY A 133 -14.30 4.20 13.21
N ARG A 134 -14.53 2.94 13.56
CA ARG A 134 -15.34 2.54 14.74
C ARG A 134 -14.56 1.65 15.68
#